data_AF-A0A1G0FRB8-F1
#
_entry.id   AF-A0A1G0FRB8-F1
#
_cell.length_a   1.000
_cell.length_b   1.000
_cell.length_c   1.000
_cell.angle_alpha   90.00
_cell.angle_beta   90.00
_cell.angle_gamma   90.00
#
_symmetry.space_group_name_H-M   'P 1'
#
loop_
_entity.id
_entity.type
_entity.pdbx_description
1 polymer ?
#
loop_
_entity_poly.entity_id
_entity_poly.type
_entity_poly.pdbx_seq_one_letter_code
_entity_poly.pdbx_strand_id
1 'polypeptide(L)'
;MRVLWLALALVTLGLLPSAVLAHEGTEVSVRGEVRPSGPIEVTGEEFAPNDVVRIELRKESVNPIELGRVPADGEGAFSATLHVPASVQPGLYQLAAEGQESDTTDVTVLEPAEGPVDIEPAPLAGGSVSNDRPTREVIGLAALTAAIALAAVGLLWLSRTHPKAAGT
;
A
#
# COMPACT_ATOMS: atom_id res chain seq x y z
N MET A 1 -52.94 -42.11 -5.74
CA MET A 1 -51.48 -42.19 -5.51
C MET A 1 -51.00 -40.82 -5.02
N ARG A 2 -50.85 -40.65 -3.70
CA ARG A 2 -50.48 -39.39 -3.02
C ARG A 2 -49.79 -39.69 -1.69
N VAL A 3 -48.47 -39.87 -1.69
CA VAL A 3 -47.57 -39.90 -0.52
C VAL A 3 -46.17 -39.80 -1.14
N LEU A 4 -45.19 -38.97 -0.79
CA LEU A 4 -45.00 -37.88 0.16
C LEU A 4 -43.57 -37.39 -0.17
N TRP A 5 -43.36 -36.08 -0.22
CA TRP A 5 -42.04 -35.48 -0.36
C TRP A 5 -41.17 -35.86 0.86
N LEU A 6 -40.02 -36.48 0.64
CA LEU A 6 -38.99 -36.69 1.66
C LEU A 6 -37.76 -35.87 1.29
N ALA A 7 -37.71 -34.68 1.87
CA ALA A 7 -36.48 -33.92 2.05
C ALA A 7 -35.57 -34.75 2.97
N LEU A 8 -34.40 -35.16 2.48
CA LEU A 8 -33.33 -35.64 3.33
C LEU A 8 -32.06 -34.87 3.02
N ALA A 9 -31.68 -34.08 4.01
CA ALA A 9 -30.48 -33.27 4.12
C ALA A 9 -29.23 -34.02 3.64
N LEU A 10 -28.61 -33.55 2.56
CA LEU A 10 -27.16 -33.62 2.41
C LEU A 10 -26.61 -32.24 2.73
N VAL A 11 -26.22 -32.09 4.00
CA VAL A 11 -25.35 -31.03 4.47
C VAL A 11 -24.07 -31.10 3.63
N THR A 12 -23.90 -30.15 2.72
CA THR A 12 -22.66 -29.92 2.00
C THR A 12 -21.64 -29.31 2.97
N LEU A 13 -21.12 -30.15 3.86
CA LEU A 13 -20.01 -29.88 4.75
C LEU A 13 -18.72 -30.04 3.93
N GLY A 14 -18.13 -28.94 3.47
CA GLY A 14 -16.86 -29.03 2.76
C GLY A 14 -16.46 -27.76 2.03
N LEU A 15 -16.10 -26.71 2.78
CA LEU A 15 -14.95 -25.83 2.50
C LEU A 15 -14.88 -24.73 3.59
N LEU A 16 -14.48 -25.09 4.80
CA LEU A 16 -13.88 -24.11 5.70
C LEU A 16 -12.36 -24.32 5.59
N PRO A 17 -11.55 -23.30 5.31
CA PRO A 17 -10.11 -23.45 5.33
C PRO A 17 -9.69 -23.84 6.75
N SER A 18 -9.12 -25.04 6.88
CA SER A 18 -8.53 -25.53 8.12
C SER A 18 -7.24 -24.76 8.42
N ALA A 19 -7.36 -23.62 9.08
CA ALA A 19 -6.26 -22.98 9.80
C ALA A 19 -6.79 -21.97 10.83
N VAL A 20 -7.70 -22.42 11.70
CA VAL A 20 -7.69 -21.89 13.07
C VAL A 20 -6.96 -22.94 13.86
N LEU A 21 -5.65 -22.75 14.03
CA LEU A 21 -4.96 -23.31 15.18
C LEU A 21 -5.69 -22.70 16.38
N ALA A 22 -6.68 -23.41 16.91
CA ALA A 22 -7.03 -23.26 18.32
C ALA A 22 -5.80 -23.74 19.09
N HIS A 23 -4.76 -22.90 19.15
CA HIS A 23 -3.78 -22.98 20.20
C HIS A 23 -4.55 -22.47 21.41
N GLU A 24 -4.80 -23.32 22.40
CA GLU A 24 -5.21 -22.83 23.72
C GLU A 24 -4.01 -22.01 24.22
N GLY A 25 -4.09 -20.69 24.11
CA GLY A 25 -2.94 -19.80 24.29
C GLY A 25 -3.23 -18.39 23.82
N THR A 26 -2.48 -17.45 24.40
CA THR A 26 -2.50 -16.02 24.11
C THR A 26 -2.67 -15.70 22.63
N GLU A 27 -3.67 -14.88 22.29
CA GLU A 27 -3.95 -14.49 20.90
C GLU A 27 -3.76 -12.98 20.73
N VAL A 28 -3.04 -12.57 19.68
CA VAL A 28 -3.01 -11.17 19.22
C VAL A 28 -3.64 -11.01 17.83
N SER A 29 -4.54 -10.04 17.72
CA SER A 29 -5.24 -9.69 16.49
C SER A 29 -5.09 -8.20 16.17
N VAL A 30 -5.03 -7.88 14.88
CA VAL A 30 -4.95 -6.50 14.38
C VAL A 30 -6.19 -6.20 13.55
N ARG A 31 -6.87 -5.10 13.87
CA ARG A 31 -8.03 -4.59 13.13
C ARG A 31 -7.67 -3.30 12.42
N GLY A 32 -8.15 -3.19 11.18
CA GLY A 32 -7.93 -2.05 10.30
C GLY A 32 -6.81 -2.28 9.29
N GLU A 33 -6.56 -1.25 8.49
CA GLU A 33 -5.50 -1.25 7.49
C GLU A 33 -4.21 -0.72 8.11
N VAL A 34 -3.15 -1.53 8.09
CA VAL A 34 -1.85 -1.11 8.62
C VAL A 34 -1.14 -0.27 7.57
N ARG A 35 -1.07 1.04 7.81
CA ARG A 35 -0.40 2.01 6.93
C ARG A 35 0.60 2.84 7.73
N PRO A 36 1.71 3.29 7.13
CA PRO A 36 2.61 4.24 7.76
C PRO A 36 1.85 5.49 8.21
N SER A 37 2.10 6.00 9.42
CA SER A 37 1.36 7.07 10.11
C SER A 37 -0.13 6.80 10.38
N GLY A 38 -0.64 5.63 10.01
CA GLY A 38 -2.02 5.23 10.21
C GLY A 38 -2.29 4.70 11.61
N PRO A 39 -3.52 4.88 12.14
CA PRO A 39 -3.95 4.20 13.34
C PRO A 39 -4.22 2.72 13.04
N ILE A 40 -3.85 1.86 13.98
CA ILE A 40 -4.20 0.44 13.99
C ILE A 40 -4.82 0.09 15.33
N GLU A 41 -5.82 -0.78 15.33
CA GLU A 41 -6.39 -1.31 16.57
C GLU A 41 -5.77 -2.68 16.82
N VAL A 42 -5.08 -2.83 17.96
CA VAL A 42 -4.48 -4.09 18.38
C VAL A 42 -5.26 -4.61 19.57
N THR A 43 -5.75 -5.84 19.44
CA THR A 43 -6.49 -6.56 20.47
C THR A 43 -5.72 -7.81 20.88
N GLY A 44 -5.64 -8.07 22.17
CA GLY A 44 -5.07 -9.29 22.70
C GLY A 44 -6.01 -9.96 23.69
N GLU A 45 -6.02 -11.29 23.71
CA GLU A 45 -6.78 -12.13 24.63
C GLU A 45 -5.86 -13.16 25.28
N GLU A 46 -6.22 -13.64 26.47
CA GLU A 46 -5.46 -14.65 27.23
C GLU A 46 -3.98 -14.29 27.47
N PHE A 47 -3.67 -13.01 27.71
CA PHE A 47 -2.37 -12.59 28.26
C PHE A 47 -2.35 -12.71 29.79
N ALA A 48 -1.16 -12.61 30.40
CA ALA A 48 -1.05 -12.54 31.85
C ALA A 48 -1.84 -11.32 32.42
N PRO A 49 -2.65 -11.51 33.48
CA PRO A 49 -3.53 -10.45 33.99
C PRO A 49 -2.72 -9.34 34.67
N ASN A 50 -3.07 -8.09 34.38
CA ASN A 50 -2.35 -6.87 34.80
C ASN A 50 -0.89 -6.77 34.29
N ASP A 51 -0.54 -7.52 33.23
CA ASP A 51 0.79 -7.46 32.62
C ASP A 51 0.92 -6.28 31.64
N VAL A 52 2.15 -5.88 31.33
CA VAL A 52 2.41 -4.80 30.36
C VAL A 52 2.97 -5.41 29.09
N VAL A 53 2.11 -5.50 28.08
CA VAL A 53 2.43 -6.10 26.79
C VAL A 53 3.11 -5.06 25.89
N ARG A 54 4.33 -5.33 25.44
CA ARG A 54 5.04 -4.52 24.45
C ARG A 54 4.62 -4.96 23.06
N ILE A 55 4.20 -4.01 22.23
CA ILE A 55 3.81 -4.27 20.85
C ILE A 55 4.91 -3.79 19.91
N GLU A 56 5.39 -4.68 19.05
CA GLU A 56 6.47 -4.40 18.12
C GLU A 56 6.26 -5.03 16.74
N LEU A 57 6.67 -4.33 15.68
CA LEU A 57 6.74 -4.88 14.33
C LEU A 57 8.12 -5.46 14.07
N ARG A 58 8.16 -6.72 13.66
CA ARG A 58 9.36 -7.47 13.30
C ARG A 58 9.35 -7.81 11.81
N LYS A 59 10.55 -7.86 11.22
CA LYS A 59 10.77 -8.30 9.84
C LYS A 59 12.17 -8.89 9.75
N GLU A 60 12.34 -9.97 8.99
CA GLU A 60 13.59 -10.75 8.93
C GLU A 60 14.84 -9.90 8.60
N SER A 61 14.68 -8.79 7.87
CA SER A 61 15.79 -7.92 7.44
C SER A 61 15.79 -6.52 8.08
N VAL A 62 14.97 -6.27 9.10
CA VAL A 62 14.83 -4.93 9.72
C VAL A 62 14.84 -5.08 11.24
N ASN A 63 15.40 -4.10 11.95
CA ASN A 63 15.32 -4.05 13.40
C ASN A 63 13.86 -3.99 13.87
N PRO A 64 13.52 -4.62 15.01
CA PRO A 64 12.19 -4.50 15.59
C PRO A 64 11.81 -3.04 15.84
N ILE A 65 10.58 -2.68 15.48
CA ILE A 65 10.03 -1.33 15.62
C ILE A 65 8.98 -1.37 16.72
N GLU A 66 9.28 -0.77 17.88
CA GLU A 66 8.32 -0.66 19.00
C GLU A 66 7.21 0.32 18.63
N LEU A 67 5.96 -0.14 18.70
CA LEU A 67 4.77 0.68 18.51
C LEU A 67 4.29 1.31 19.82
N GLY A 68 4.49 0.60 20.93
CA GLY A 68 4.06 1.05 22.25
C GLY A 68 3.90 -0.09 23.24
N ARG A 69 3.35 0.24 24.41
CA ARG A 69 3.07 -0.71 25.49
C ARG A 69 1.64 -0.56 25.95
N VAL A 70 0.96 -1.67 26.14
CA VAL A 70 -0.46 -1.72 26.49
C VAL A 70 -0.62 -2.60 27.73
N PRO A 71 -1.26 -2.11 28.80
CA PRO A 71 -1.58 -2.95 29.95
C PRO A 71 -2.72 -3.91 29.60
N ALA A 72 -2.53 -5.20 29.90
CA ALA A 72 -3.60 -6.17 29.95
C ALA A 72 -4.45 -5.96 31.21
N ASP A 73 -5.75 -6.24 31.11
CA ASP A 73 -6.68 -6.15 32.23
C ASP A 73 -6.59 -7.35 33.18
N GLY A 74 -7.50 -7.44 34.16
CA GLY A 74 -7.51 -8.51 35.14
C GLY A 74 -7.90 -9.89 34.58
N GLU A 75 -8.40 -9.95 33.36
CA GLU A 75 -8.74 -11.17 32.63
C GLU A 75 -7.69 -11.51 31.56
N GLY A 76 -6.68 -10.66 31.37
CA GLY A 76 -5.64 -10.86 30.36
C GLY A 76 -5.99 -10.31 28.99
N ALA A 77 -7.03 -9.50 28.87
CA ALA A 77 -7.42 -8.89 27.61
C ALA A 77 -6.88 -7.45 27.50
N PHE A 78 -6.63 -7.00 26.27
CA PHE A 78 -6.38 -5.59 26.00
C PHE A 78 -6.93 -5.16 24.64
N SER A 79 -7.27 -3.89 24.52
CA SER A 79 -7.54 -3.23 23.23
C SER A 79 -6.94 -1.84 23.25
N ALA A 80 -6.12 -1.53 22.25
CA ALA A 80 -5.49 -0.23 22.13
C ALA A 80 -5.37 0.21 20.68
N THR A 81 -5.56 1.51 20.45
CA THR A 81 -5.23 2.15 19.19
C THR A 81 -3.78 2.62 19.23
N LEU A 82 -2.95 2.06 18.35
CA LEU A 82 -1.54 2.41 18.20
C LEU A 82 -1.30 3.08 16.84
N HIS A 83 -0.21 3.83 16.72
CA HIS A 83 0.16 4.47 15.47
C HIS A 83 1.41 3.83 14.89
N VAL A 84 1.36 3.47 13.61
CA VAL A 84 2.52 2.95 12.90
C VAL A 84 3.45 4.12 12.55
N PRO A 85 4.75 4.07 12.87
CA PRO A 85 5.68 5.12 12.49
C PRO A 85 5.74 5.35 10.97
N ALA A 86 5.93 6.59 10.53
CA ALA A 86 6.03 6.91 9.10
C ALA A 86 7.27 6.30 8.42
N SER A 87 8.28 5.91 9.20
CA SER A 87 9.51 5.28 8.71
C SER A 87 9.33 3.80 8.34
N VAL A 88 8.18 3.20 8.67
CA VAL A 88 7.89 1.80 8.32
C VAL A 88 7.66 1.69 6.82
N GLN A 89 8.45 0.84 6.17
CA GLN A 89 8.31 0.58 4.74
C GLN A 89 7.16 -0.40 4.49
N PRO A 90 6.40 -0.26 3.39
CA PRO A 90 5.37 -1.23 3.02
C PRO A 90 5.92 -2.65 2.86
N GLY A 91 5.09 -3.65 3.13
CA GLY A 91 5.39 -5.07 2.99
C GLY A 91 4.87 -5.94 4.13
N LEU A 92 5.26 -7.21 4.13
CA LEU A 92 4.89 -8.16 5.18
C LEU A 92 5.76 -7.97 6.42
N TYR A 93 5.12 -7.89 7.58
CA TYR A 93 5.71 -7.83 8.91
C TYR A 93 5.02 -8.82 9.83
N GLN A 94 5.67 -9.15 10.94
CA GLN A 94 5.08 -9.88 12.03
C GLN A 94 4.88 -8.91 13.20
N LEU A 95 3.65 -8.75 13.68
CA LEU A 95 3.37 -8.02 14.90
C LEU A 95 3.55 -8.97 16.07
N ALA A 96 4.51 -8.67 16.93
CA ALA A 96 4.77 -9.40 18.16
C ALA A 96 4.23 -8.61 19.35
N ALA A 97 3.47 -9.30 20.18
CA ALA A 97 3.01 -8.84 21.48
C ALA A 97 3.82 -9.58 22.54
N GLU A 98 4.69 -8.87 23.26
CA GLU A 98 5.61 -9.44 24.25
C GLU A 98 5.32 -8.93 25.65
N GLY A 99 4.79 -9.80 26.50
CA GLY A 99 4.67 -9.61 27.94
C GLY A 99 5.29 -10.80 28.69
N GLN A 100 4.68 -11.19 29.81
CA GLN A 100 4.93 -12.51 30.40
C GLN A 100 4.55 -13.65 29.44
N GLU A 101 3.47 -13.45 28.70
CA GLU A 101 3.10 -14.28 27.56
C GLU A 101 3.36 -13.51 26.28
N SER A 102 3.69 -14.25 25.22
CA SER A 102 4.06 -13.65 23.94
C SER A 102 3.33 -14.35 22.81
N ASP A 103 2.81 -13.55 21.89
CA ASP A 103 2.17 -14.05 20.68
C ASP A 103 2.56 -13.21 19.47
N THR A 104 2.39 -13.78 18.28
CA THR A 104 2.77 -13.14 17.02
C THR A 104 1.74 -13.36 15.93
N THR A 105 1.42 -12.30 15.19
CA THR A 105 0.49 -12.36 14.05
C THR A 105 1.08 -11.70 12.82
N ASP A 106 0.80 -12.26 11.65
CA ASP A 106 1.26 -11.71 10.37
C ASP A 106 0.42 -10.51 9.95
N VAL A 107 1.10 -9.43 9.57
CA VAL A 107 0.45 -8.18 9.17
C VAL A 107 1.09 -7.59 7.93
N THR A 108 0.27 -7.19 6.97
CA THR A 108 0.76 -6.52 5.76
C THR A 108 0.63 -5.02 5.91
N VAL A 109 1.77 -4.32 5.93
CA VAL A 109 1.84 -2.86 5.88
C VAL A 109 1.61 -2.44 4.43
N LEU A 110 0.53 -1.72 4.19
CA LEU A 110 0.19 -1.17 2.88
C LEU A 110 1.01 0.11 2.60
N GLU A 111 0.95 0.57 1.35
CA GLU A 111 1.52 1.86 0.98
C GLU A 111 0.84 3.00 1.79
N PRO A 112 1.57 4.09 2.08
CA PRO A 112 0.97 5.28 2.67
C PRO A 112 -0.28 5.66 1.88
N ALA A 113 -1.35 6.04 2.57
CA ALA A 113 -2.49 6.63 1.88
C ALA A 113 -1.98 7.82 1.07
N GLU A 114 -2.29 7.88 -0.23
CA GLU A 114 -2.03 9.05 -1.07
C GLU A 114 -2.90 10.22 -0.57
N GLY A 115 -2.50 10.82 0.55
CA GLY A 115 -2.99 12.11 0.99
C GLY A 115 -2.38 13.22 0.13
N PRO A 116 -2.96 14.43 0.14
CA PRO A 116 -2.35 15.56 -0.55
C PRO A 116 -0.92 15.70 -0.04
N VAL A 117 0.04 15.62 -0.94
CA VAL A 117 1.45 15.91 -0.66
C VAL A 117 1.48 17.36 -0.20
N ASP A 118 1.55 17.59 1.11
CA ASP A 118 1.85 18.90 1.64
C ASP A 118 3.33 19.14 1.35
N ILE A 119 3.59 19.58 0.13
CA ILE A 119 4.85 20.22 -0.22
C ILE A 119 4.80 21.55 0.51
N GLU A 120 5.12 21.58 1.81
CA GLU A 120 5.44 22.83 2.47
C GLU A 120 6.66 23.37 1.72
N PRO A 121 6.54 24.46 0.94
CA PRO A 121 7.70 25.01 0.27
C PRO A 121 8.63 25.49 1.37
N ALA A 122 9.80 24.84 1.48
CA ALA A 122 10.90 25.39 2.26
C ALA A 122 11.00 26.89 1.94
N PRO A 123 11.06 27.80 2.93
CA PRO A 123 11.20 29.21 2.64
C PRO A 123 12.46 29.40 1.82
N LEU A 124 12.27 29.68 0.54
CA LEU A 124 13.32 30.12 -0.38
C LEU A 124 13.83 31.45 0.18
N ALA A 125 14.87 31.39 1.00
CA ALA A 125 15.71 32.53 1.23
C ALA A 125 16.34 32.92 -0.12
N GLY A 126 15.78 33.98 -0.72
CA GLY A 126 16.47 34.80 -1.71
C GLY A 126 16.18 34.44 -3.16
N GLY A 127 15.25 35.19 -3.76
CA GLY A 127 15.09 35.27 -5.21
C GLY A 127 13.81 35.98 -5.59
N SER A 128 13.76 37.31 -5.39
CA SER A 128 12.61 38.11 -5.82
C SER A 128 12.34 37.88 -7.31
N VAL A 129 11.15 37.35 -7.60
CA VAL A 129 10.53 37.38 -8.91
C VAL A 129 10.29 38.85 -9.26
N SER A 130 11.19 39.44 -10.05
CA SER A 130 10.90 40.73 -10.69
C SER A 130 10.18 40.44 -12.00
N ASN A 131 8.86 40.53 -11.92
CA ASN A 131 7.91 40.36 -13.00
C ASN A 131 7.93 41.62 -13.90
N ASP A 132 8.95 41.76 -14.75
CA ASP A 132 8.96 42.74 -15.84
C ASP A 132 8.63 42.03 -17.15
N ARG A 133 7.33 41.92 -17.44
CA ARG A 133 6.82 41.45 -18.73
C ARG A 133 6.64 42.66 -19.65
N PRO A 134 7.50 42.90 -20.66
CA PRO A 134 7.05 43.60 -21.85
C PRO A 134 6.30 42.60 -22.73
N THR A 135 5.01 42.87 -22.88
CA THR A 135 4.03 42.21 -23.73
C THR A 135 4.59 41.77 -25.10
N ARG A 136 4.95 40.49 -25.25
CA ARG A 136 4.94 39.78 -26.54
C ARG A 136 4.37 38.38 -26.35
N GLU A 137 3.06 38.40 -26.44
CA GLU A 137 2.14 37.28 -26.63
C GLU A 137 2.68 36.16 -27.53
N VAL A 138 2.49 34.94 -27.01
CA VAL A 138 1.83 33.80 -27.67
C VAL A 138 2.39 33.39 -29.04
N ILE A 139 3.03 32.22 -29.08
CA ILE A 139 2.84 31.07 -30.01
C ILE A 139 4.09 30.18 -29.82
N GLY A 140 4.03 29.26 -28.86
CA GLY A 140 5.16 28.36 -28.56
C GLY A 140 4.74 26.92 -28.27
N LEU A 141 3.50 26.53 -28.60
CA LEU A 141 2.92 25.23 -28.25
C LEU A 141 2.28 24.50 -29.44
N ALA A 142 2.89 24.58 -30.64
CA ALA A 142 2.43 23.85 -31.83
C ALA A 142 3.56 23.25 -32.71
N ALA A 143 4.81 23.25 -32.24
CA ALA A 143 5.97 22.87 -33.08
C ALA A 143 6.58 21.48 -32.82
N LEU A 144 6.03 20.68 -31.90
CA LEU A 144 6.65 19.39 -31.51
C LEU A 144 5.99 18.12 -32.10
N THR A 145 5.08 18.22 -33.08
CA THR A 145 4.51 17.06 -33.80
C THR A 145 4.78 17.06 -35.33
N ALA A 146 5.42 18.10 -35.87
CA ALA A 146 5.69 18.20 -37.32
C ALA A 146 7.06 17.61 -37.77
N ALA A 147 7.90 17.15 -36.85
CA ALA A 147 9.25 16.67 -37.18
C ALA A 147 9.34 15.18 -37.59
N ILE A 148 8.30 14.37 -37.36
CA ILE A 148 8.33 12.92 -37.65
C ILE A 148 7.61 12.54 -38.97
N ALA A 149 6.90 13.49 -39.62
CA ALA A 149 6.15 13.22 -40.85
C ALA A 149 6.90 13.57 -42.17
N LEU A 150 8.02 14.29 -42.13
CA LEU A 150 8.73 14.74 -43.35
C LEU A 150 9.88 13.82 -43.80
N ALA A 151 10.22 12.77 -43.05
CA ALA A 151 11.25 11.80 -43.46
C ALA A 151 10.74 10.72 -44.43
N ALA A 152 9.41 10.49 -44.54
CA ALA A 152 8.84 9.42 -45.37
C ALA A 152 8.41 9.87 -46.78
N VAL A 153 8.20 11.17 -47.03
CA VAL A 153 7.74 11.68 -48.34
C VAL A 153 8.90 11.98 -49.30
N GLY A 154 10.09 12.33 -48.78
CA GLY A 154 11.28 12.65 -49.60
C GLY A 154 11.89 11.43 -50.31
N LEU A 155 11.80 10.23 -49.71
CA LEU A 155 12.36 9.02 -50.30
C LEU A 155 11.48 8.41 -51.42
N LEU A 156 10.22 8.85 -51.53
CA LEU A 156 9.27 8.35 -52.55
C LEU A 156 9.24 9.22 -53.83
N TRP A 157 9.84 10.41 -53.82
CA TRP A 157 9.93 11.26 -55.02
C TRP A 157 11.23 11.07 -55.82
N LEU A 158 12.27 10.47 -55.23
CA LEU A 158 13.53 10.21 -55.93
C LEU A 158 13.51 8.92 -56.78
N SER A 159 12.56 8.01 -56.55
CA SER A 159 12.43 6.78 -57.36
C SER A 159 11.60 6.94 -58.63
N ARG A 160 11.00 8.14 -58.87
CA ARG A 160 10.02 8.33 -59.95
C ARG A 160 10.47 9.20 -61.13
N THR A 161 11.70 9.73 -61.13
CA THR A 161 12.23 10.50 -62.26
C THR A 161 13.49 9.85 -62.85
N HIS A 162 13.34 8.65 -63.41
CA HIS A 162 14.18 8.25 -64.53
C HIS A 162 13.43 8.56 -65.84
N PRO A 163 13.69 9.70 -66.50
CA PRO A 163 13.22 9.91 -67.86
C PRO A 163 13.96 8.93 -68.80
N LYS A 164 13.18 8.10 -69.48
CA LYS A 164 13.61 7.25 -70.59
C LYS A 164 14.01 8.16 -71.76
N ALA A 165 15.31 8.25 -72.06
CA ALA A 165 15.79 8.75 -73.33
C ALA A 165 16.27 7.56 -74.17
N ALA A 166 15.59 7.34 -75.29
CA ALA A 166 16.01 6.46 -76.36
C ALA A 166 17.04 7.18 -77.25
N GLY A 167 17.92 6.40 -77.89
CA GLY A 167 18.58 6.75 -79.15
C GLY A 167 20.08 6.97 -79.07
N THR A 168 20.84 5.97 -79.52
CA THR A 168 21.53 5.96 -80.83
C THR A 168 21.75 4.53 -81.25
#